data_AF-A0A0C9W4X2-F1
#
_entry.id   AF-A0A0C9W4X2-F1
#
_cell.length_a   1.000
_cell.length_b   1.000
_cell.length_c   1.000
_cell.angle_alpha   90.00
_cell.angle_beta   90.00
_cell.angle_gamma   90.00
#
_symmetry.space_group_name_H-M   'P 1'
#
loop_
_entity.id
_entity.type
_entity.pdbx_description
1 polymer ?
#
loop_
_entity_poly.entity_id
_entity_poly.type
_entity_poly.pdbx_seq_one_letter_code
_entity_poly.pdbx_strand_id
1 'polypeptide(L)'
;PINPLNEWWCDMNDEQGFMGFRISRLCMNSTYLLRDFTRMRTEFNARYIRLYFWCDHATHFFDDVIGAAYEAGIGVYATVRFGFDGTDQWKKRRDNIIETIKTNPLAPYVVLSIDVGSEPLFDVVYMQQNVHPFDIHVSISEMEYGFASTNGSQAILDVADFVHADQLPFFDWDTINATYAWPSVKNATDWFYQQTGGKKK
;
A
#
# COMPACT_ATOMS: atom_id res chain seq x y z
N PRO A 1 18.21 8.61 -10.71
CA PRO A 1 17.18 9.35 -11.50
C PRO A 1 17.70 10.74 -11.87
N ILE A 2 17.19 11.37 -12.94
CA ILE A 2 17.68 12.69 -13.42
C ILE A 2 17.13 13.84 -12.56
N ASN A 3 15.89 13.69 -12.06
CA ASN A 3 15.29 14.63 -11.11
C ASN A 3 15.64 14.22 -9.67
N PRO A 4 15.85 15.19 -8.76
CA PRO A 4 16.04 14.90 -7.34
C PRO A 4 14.73 14.38 -6.71
N LEU A 5 14.86 13.62 -5.62
CA LEU A 5 13.72 12.93 -4.97
C LEU A 5 12.59 13.88 -4.55
N ASN A 6 12.93 15.06 -4.03
CA ASN A 6 11.98 16.08 -3.59
C ASN A 6 11.18 16.73 -4.74
N GLU A 7 11.51 16.43 -6.00
CA GLU A 7 10.79 16.87 -7.21
C GLU A 7 10.19 15.69 -7.98
N TRP A 8 10.31 14.47 -7.45
CA TRP A 8 9.88 13.26 -8.14
C TRP A 8 8.40 12.97 -7.98
N TRP A 9 7.90 13.04 -6.74
CA TRP A 9 6.49 12.81 -6.42
C TRP A 9 5.69 14.11 -6.59
N CYS A 10 4.43 14.01 -7.03
CA CYS A 10 3.52 15.16 -6.99
C CYS A 10 3.11 15.44 -5.55
N ASP A 11 2.61 16.65 -5.32
CA ASP A 11 1.93 16.97 -4.06
C ASP A 11 0.73 16.02 -3.89
N MET A 12 0.62 15.42 -2.71
CA MET A 12 -0.48 14.49 -2.38
C MET A 12 -1.87 15.14 -2.51
N ASN A 13 -1.97 16.48 -2.48
CA ASN A 13 -3.22 17.18 -2.72
C ASN A 13 -3.68 17.16 -4.17
N ASP A 14 -2.77 16.88 -5.11
CA ASP A 14 -3.09 16.77 -6.53
C ASP A 14 -3.46 15.33 -6.95
N GLU A 15 -3.27 14.35 -6.07
CA GLU A 15 -3.58 12.94 -6.30
C GLU A 15 -5.09 12.67 -6.09
N GLN A 16 -5.84 12.52 -7.18
CA GLN A 16 -7.28 12.24 -7.12
C GLN A 16 -7.79 11.43 -8.32
N GLY A 17 -8.83 10.62 -8.09
CA GLY A 17 -9.50 9.82 -9.11
C GLY A 17 -9.00 8.37 -9.14
N PHE A 18 -9.01 7.76 -10.33
CA PHE A 18 -8.47 6.41 -10.51
C PHE A 18 -6.95 6.46 -10.54
N MET A 19 -6.32 5.88 -9.52
CA MET A 19 -4.88 5.96 -9.33
C MET A 19 -4.14 4.70 -9.80
N GLY A 20 -4.84 3.56 -9.89
CA GLY A 20 -4.27 2.34 -10.46
C GLY A 20 -4.85 1.06 -9.87
N PHE A 21 -4.03 0.03 -9.81
CA PHE A 21 -4.50 -1.35 -9.67
C PHE A 21 -3.98 -2.04 -8.41
N ARG A 22 -4.80 -2.92 -7.83
CA ARG A 22 -4.35 -3.94 -6.88
C ARG A 22 -3.87 -5.17 -7.64
N ILE A 23 -2.74 -5.73 -7.23
CA ILE A 23 -2.18 -6.94 -7.83
C ILE A 23 -2.06 -8.02 -6.76
N SER A 24 -2.52 -9.24 -7.08
CA SER A 24 -2.52 -10.40 -6.17
C SER A 24 -1.92 -11.67 -6.79
N ARG A 25 -1.27 -11.57 -7.95
CA ARG A 25 -0.69 -12.73 -8.64
C ARG A 25 0.66 -13.13 -8.05
N LEU A 26 0.72 -14.29 -7.40
CA LEU A 26 1.91 -14.80 -6.69
C LEU A 26 3.11 -15.03 -7.62
N CYS A 27 4.31 -14.72 -7.11
CA CYS A 27 5.61 -15.11 -7.68
C CYS A 27 5.82 -14.81 -9.17
N MET A 28 5.44 -13.61 -9.63
CA MET A 28 5.81 -13.16 -10.97
C MET A 28 7.31 -12.88 -11.03
N ASN A 29 7.95 -13.27 -12.14
CA ASN A 29 9.33 -12.86 -12.44
C ASN A 29 9.37 -11.42 -13.00
N SER A 30 10.57 -10.84 -13.06
CA SER A 30 10.79 -9.48 -13.55
C SER A 30 10.20 -9.20 -14.94
N THR A 31 10.27 -10.14 -15.89
CA THR A 31 9.67 -9.97 -17.22
C THR A 31 8.15 -9.80 -17.17
N TYR A 32 7.45 -10.62 -16.36
CA TYR A 32 6.01 -10.50 -16.21
C TYR A 32 5.60 -9.26 -15.42
N LEU A 33 6.37 -8.90 -14.37
CA LEU A 33 6.18 -7.66 -13.62
C LEU A 33 6.27 -6.45 -14.55
N LEU A 34 7.36 -6.32 -15.29
CA LEU A 34 7.59 -5.21 -16.20
C LEU A 34 6.49 -5.11 -17.26
N ARG A 35 6.14 -6.24 -17.89
CA ARG A 35 5.07 -6.28 -18.89
C ARG A 35 3.75 -5.77 -18.31
N ASP A 36 3.33 -6.32 -17.16
CA ASP A 36 2.02 -5.99 -16.60
C ASP A 36 1.99 -4.54 -16.08
N PHE A 37 3.07 -4.06 -15.45
CA PHE A 37 3.21 -2.68 -14.99
C PHE A 37 3.22 -1.69 -16.16
N THR A 38 3.92 -2.02 -17.24
CA THR A 38 3.95 -1.21 -18.46
C THR A 38 2.55 -1.07 -19.05
N ARG A 39 1.80 -2.16 -19.13
CA ARG A 39 0.41 -2.13 -19.63
C ARG A 39 -0.49 -1.30 -18.73
N MET A 40 -0.39 -1.45 -17.41
CA MET A 40 -1.15 -0.61 -16.47
C MET A 40 -0.83 0.88 -16.68
N ARG A 41 0.46 1.21 -16.88
CA ARG A 41 0.87 2.58 -17.15
C ARG A 41 0.35 3.11 -18.49
N THR A 42 0.51 2.35 -19.57
CA THR A 42 0.31 2.86 -20.95
C THR A 42 -1.12 2.69 -21.46
N GLU A 43 -1.84 1.64 -21.04
CA GLU A 43 -3.21 1.37 -21.49
C GLU A 43 -4.26 2.06 -20.60
N PHE A 44 -3.93 2.29 -19.31
CA PHE A 44 -4.89 2.80 -18.32
C PHE A 44 -4.43 4.09 -17.61
N ASN A 45 -3.26 4.63 -17.96
CA ASN A 45 -2.64 5.76 -17.27
C ASN A 45 -2.51 5.54 -15.75
N ALA A 46 -2.37 4.29 -15.30
CA ALA A 46 -2.16 4.01 -13.89
C ALA A 46 -0.90 4.73 -13.41
N ARG A 47 -1.00 5.28 -12.20
CA ARG A 47 0.10 5.96 -11.53
C ARG A 47 0.74 5.07 -10.47
N TYR A 48 -0.07 4.22 -9.85
CA TYR A 48 0.39 3.32 -8.80
C TYR A 48 -0.10 1.90 -9.01
N ILE A 49 0.65 0.97 -8.45
CA ILE A 49 0.18 -0.38 -8.15
C ILE A 49 0.21 -0.61 -6.65
N ARG A 50 -0.74 -1.41 -6.18
CA ARG A 50 -0.79 -1.87 -4.80
C ARG A 50 -0.57 -3.37 -4.73
N LEU A 51 0.51 -3.80 -4.07
CA LEU A 51 0.92 -5.19 -4.00
C LEU A 51 0.22 -5.89 -2.84
N TYR A 52 -0.42 -7.03 -3.10
CA TYR A 52 -1.03 -7.90 -2.07
C TYR A 52 -0.40 -9.30 -2.03
N PHE A 53 0.72 -9.49 -2.71
CA PHE A 53 1.37 -10.79 -2.83
C PHE A 53 2.86 -10.70 -2.50
N TRP A 54 3.42 -11.85 -2.17
CA TRP A 54 4.84 -12.02 -1.86
C TRP A 54 5.32 -13.33 -2.48
N CYS A 55 6.64 -13.48 -2.64
CA CYS A 55 7.25 -14.73 -3.08
C CYS A 55 8.38 -15.17 -2.14
N ASP A 56 8.06 -16.03 -1.15
CA ASP A 56 9.02 -16.38 -0.08
C ASP A 56 10.21 -17.23 -0.54
N HIS A 57 10.10 -17.85 -1.72
CA HIS A 57 11.17 -18.66 -2.33
C HIS A 57 12.12 -17.83 -3.22
N ALA A 58 11.77 -16.60 -3.55
CA ALA A 58 12.59 -15.73 -4.38
C ALA A 58 13.50 -14.86 -3.50
N THR A 59 14.78 -14.79 -3.85
CA THR A 59 15.82 -14.11 -3.06
C THR A 59 15.77 -12.58 -3.19
N HIS A 60 15.34 -12.06 -4.34
CA HIS A 60 15.36 -10.62 -4.68
C HIS A 60 14.01 -10.13 -5.22
N PHE A 61 12.92 -10.73 -4.73
CA PHE A 61 11.59 -10.45 -5.26
C PHE A 61 11.21 -8.96 -5.24
N PHE A 62 11.50 -8.27 -4.13
CA PHE A 62 11.12 -6.87 -4.01
C PHE A 62 12.05 -5.94 -4.83
N ASP A 63 13.30 -6.35 -5.08
CA ASP A 63 14.17 -5.66 -6.05
C ASP A 63 13.63 -5.79 -7.47
N ASP A 64 13.16 -6.98 -7.87
CA ASP A 64 12.53 -7.21 -9.18
C ASP A 64 11.29 -6.33 -9.36
N VAL A 65 10.49 -6.17 -8.30
CA VAL A 65 9.34 -5.27 -8.28
C VAL A 65 9.78 -3.83 -8.48
N ILE A 66 10.77 -3.35 -7.72
CA ILE A 66 11.25 -1.97 -7.81
C ILE A 66 11.83 -1.68 -9.19
N GLY A 67 12.66 -2.58 -9.73
CA GLY A 67 13.24 -2.43 -11.06
C GLY A 67 12.18 -2.37 -12.16
N ALA A 68 11.22 -3.30 -12.14
CA ALA A 68 10.12 -3.32 -13.10
C ALA A 68 9.24 -2.07 -13.01
N ALA A 69 8.94 -1.60 -11.80
CA ALA A 69 8.08 -0.44 -11.59
C ALA A 69 8.79 0.87 -12.01
N TYR A 70 10.08 1.00 -11.71
CA TYR A 70 10.91 2.11 -12.16
C TYR A 70 10.95 2.20 -13.69
N GLU A 71 11.21 1.08 -14.37
CA GLU A 71 11.28 1.03 -15.83
C GLU A 71 9.91 1.29 -16.49
N ALA A 72 8.82 0.79 -15.89
CA ALA A 72 7.47 1.07 -16.34
C ALA A 72 6.99 2.51 -16.04
N GLY A 73 7.69 3.24 -15.17
CA GLY A 73 7.28 4.59 -14.73
C GLY A 73 6.01 4.57 -13.88
N ILE A 74 5.88 3.61 -12.97
CA ILE A 74 4.75 3.46 -12.04
C ILE A 74 5.23 3.40 -10.59
N GLY A 75 4.48 4.00 -9.67
CA GLY A 75 4.76 3.94 -8.24
C GLY A 75 4.19 2.67 -7.59
N VAL A 76 4.67 2.37 -6.38
CA VAL A 76 4.34 1.15 -5.65
C VAL A 76 3.85 1.49 -4.25
N TYR A 77 2.66 1.02 -3.93
CA TYR A 77 2.19 0.77 -2.58
C TYR A 77 2.54 -0.68 -2.21
N ALA A 78 3.57 -0.85 -1.38
CA ALA A 78 3.98 -2.17 -0.91
C ALA A 78 3.10 -2.62 0.26
N THR A 79 3.10 -3.91 0.55
CA THR A 79 2.37 -4.46 1.71
C THR A 79 3.24 -5.49 2.41
N VAL A 80 3.36 -5.36 3.72
CA VAL A 80 3.81 -6.46 4.58
C VAL A 80 2.66 -7.46 4.66
N ARG A 81 2.73 -8.55 3.91
CA ARG A 81 1.66 -9.56 3.90
C ARG A 81 1.74 -10.43 5.15
N PHE A 82 0.75 -10.31 6.02
CA PHE A 82 0.69 -11.09 7.28
C PHE A 82 0.20 -12.53 7.10
N GLY A 83 -0.59 -12.80 6.05
CA GLY A 83 -1.21 -14.11 5.86
C GLY A 83 -2.45 -14.30 6.75
N PHE A 84 -3.12 -15.44 6.62
CA PHE A 84 -4.31 -15.78 7.43
C PHE A 84 -4.05 -16.96 8.39
N ASP A 85 -2.81 -17.45 8.43
CA ASP A 85 -2.41 -18.68 9.12
C ASP A 85 -1.78 -18.40 10.51
N GLY A 86 -1.63 -17.13 10.89
CA GLY A 86 -1.04 -16.72 12.16
C GLY A 86 0.46 -17.02 12.27
N THR A 87 1.16 -17.19 11.15
CA THR A 87 2.60 -17.51 11.14
C THR A 87 3.47 -16.25 11.16
N ASP A 88 4.71 -16.40 11.64
CA ASP A 88 5.70 -15.31 11.72
C ASP A 88 6.40 -14.97 10.38
N GLN A 89 5.95 -15.54 9.26
CA GLN A 89 6.57 -15.31 7.95
C GLN A 89 6.61 -13.82 7.57
N TRP A 90 5.62 -13.06 8.03
CA TRP A 90 5.52 -11.62 7.78
C TRP A 90 6.71 -10.84 8.34
N LYS A 91 7.33 -11.28 9.44
CA LYS A 91 8.51 -10.61 10.03
C LYS A 91 9.67 -10.62 9.03
N LYS A 92 9.90 -11.79 8.42
CA LYS A 92 10.89 -11.94 7.34
C LYS A 92 10.56 -11.08 6.12
N ARG A 93 9.28 -10.99 5.73
CA ARG A 93 8.83 -10.14 4.61
C ARG A 93 9.08 -8.65 4.90
N ARG A 94 8.72 -8.19 6.10
CA ARG A 94 8.98 -6.83 6.60
C ARG A 94 10.48 -6.52 6.55
N ASP A 95 11.31 -7.39 7.14
CA ASP A 95 12.75 -7.16 7.23
C ASP A 95 13.40 -7.14 5.83
N ASN A 96 12.94 -7.99 4.91
CA ASN A 96 13.36 -7.94 3.51
C ASN A 96 12.98 -6.64 2.82
N ILE A 97 11.76 -6.12 3.02
CA ILE A 97 11.34 -4.82 2.46
C ILE A 97 12.25 -3.70 3.00
N ILE A 98 12.50 -3.68 4.32
CA ILE A 98 13.38 -2.68 4.95
C ILE A 98 14.80 -2.76 4.36
N GLU A 99 15.34 -3.97 4.23
CA GLU A 99 16.69 -4.15 3.68
C GLU A 99 16.78 -3.72 2.23
N THR A 100 15.79 -4.09 1.39
CA THR A 100 15.72 -3.63 0.00
C THR A 100 15.63 -2.10 -0.06
N ILE A 101 14.84 -1.44 0.79
CA ILE A 101 14.76 0.03 0.81
C ILE A 101 16.12 0.66 1.15
N LYS A 102 16.85 0.08 2.10
CA LYS A 102 18.17 0.59 2.52
C LYS A 102 19.25 0.39 1.46
N THR A 103 19.13 -0.64 0.63
CA THR A 103 20.20 -1.08 -0.28
C THR A 103 19.92 -0.78 -1.75
N ASN A 104 18.65 -0.64 -2.15
CA ASN A 104 18.26 -0.37 -3.52
C ASN A 104 18.07 1.15 -3.75
N PRO A 105 18.95 1.81 -4.53
CA PRO A 105 18.91 3.25 -4.73
C PRO A 105 17.67 3.75 -5.51
N LEU A 106 16.90 2.85 -6.13
CA LEU A 106 15.66 3.19 -6.81
C LEU A 106 14.45 3.17 -5.87
N ALA A 107 14.55 2.56 -4.68
CA ALA A 107 13.43 2.40 -3.76
C ALA A 107 12.72 3.73 -3.43
N PRO A 108 13.42 4.84 -3.12
CA PRO A 108 12.78 6.13 -2.81
C PRO A 108 11.95 6.71 -3.98
N TYR A 109 12.30 6.35 -5.22
CA TYR A 109 11.68 6.87 -6.43
C TYR A 109 10.53 5.97 -6.93
N VAL A 110 10.27 4.87 -6.24
CA VAL A 110 9.31 3.85 -6.67
C VAL A 110 8.31 3.54 -5.57
N VAL A 111 8.77 3.34 -4.34
CA VAL A 111 7.93 2.97 -3.21
C VAL A 111 7.40 4.24 -2.55
N LEU A 112 6.10 4.46 -2.63
CA LEU A 112 5.46 5.64 -2.02
C LEU A 112 5.05 5.36 -0.57
N SER A 113 4.43 4.21 -0.33
CA SER A 113 4.02 3.80 1.01
C SER A 113 4.01 2.28 1.19
N ILE A 114 4.03 1.85 2.44
CA ILE A 114 4.06 0.45 2.85
C ILE A 114 2.94 0.17 3.85
N ASP A 115 2.03 -0.72 3.48
CA ASP A 115 0.94 -1.17 4.33
C ASP A 115 1.40 -2.19 5.39
N VAL A 116 1.01 -1.98 6.64
CA VAL A 116 1.32 -2.86 7.80
C VAL A 116 0.06 -3.16 8.64
N GLY A 117 0.04 -4.23 9.46
CA GLY A 117 -1.20 -4.64 10.13
C GLY A 117 -1.30 -5.87 11.06
N SER A 118 -0.25 -6.59 11.51
CA SER A 118 -0.44 -7.69 12.50
C SER A 118 -0.34 -7.25 13.95
N GLU A 119 0.64 -6.42 14.31
CA GLU A 119 0.74 -5.76 15.63
C GLU A 119 0.75 -4.24 15.41
N PRO A 120 -0.39 -3.69 14.97
CA PRO A 120 -0.40 -2.53 14.08
C PRO A 120 0.26 -1.28 14.69
N LEU A 121 0.17 -1.03 15.99
CA LEU A 121 0.84 0.16 16.56
C LEU A 121 2.37 0.01 16.61
N PHE A 122 2.88 -1.14 17.07
CA PHE A 122 4.32 -1.38 17.15
C PHE A 122 4.93 -1.50 15.75
N ASP A 123 4.26 -2.25 14.87
CA ASP A 123 4.72 -2.47 13.50
C ASP A 123 4.76 -1.18 12.68
N VAL A 124 3.76 -0.29 12.80
CA VAL A 124 3.77 1.01 12.10
C VAL A 124 4.96 1.85 12.55
N VAL A 125 5.13 2.06 13.86
CA VAL A 125 6.21 2.91 14.38
C VAL A 125 7.58 2.33 14.04
N TYR A 126 7.75 1.02 14.17
CA TYR A 126 8.98 0.34 13.78
C TYR A 126 9.30 0.52 12.28
N MET A 127 8.28 0.40 11.43
CA MET A 127 8.46 0.58 10.00
C MET A 127 8.86 2.02 9.67
N GLN A 128 8.16 3.01 10.24
CA GLN A 128 8.42 4.44 10.02
C GLN A 128 9.87 4.80 10.33
N GLN A 129 10.39 4.35 11.48
CA GLN A 129 11.80 4.57 11.87
C GLN A 129 12.80 4.05 10.82
N ASN A 130 12.43 3.03 10.05
CA ASN A 130 13.31 2.41 9.07
C ASN A 130 13.15 2.96 7.65
N VAL A 131 12.00 3.58 7.31
CA VAL A 131 11.72 4.01 5.92
C VAL A 131 11.53 5.51 5.73
N HIS A 132 11.16 6.27 6.77
CA HIS A 132 11.08 7.72 6.70
C HIS A 132 12.39 8.42 6.27
N PRO A 133 13.60 7.93 6.65
CA PRO A 133 14.85 8.51 6.13
C PRO A 133 14.99 8.45 4.60
N PHE A 134 14.15 7.68 3.93
CA PHE A 134 14.11 7.50 2.47
C PHE A 134 12.90 8.19 1.82
N ASP A 135 12.16 9.02 2.56
CA ASP A 135 10.94 9.70 2.10
C ASP A 135 9.82 8.73 1.67
N ILE A 136 9.77 7.56 2.32
CA ILE A 136 8.75 6.53 2.09
C ILE A 136 7.79 6.54 3.26
N HIS A 137 6.49 6.55 2.98
CA HIS A 137 5.44 6.59 3.99
C HIS A 137 5.09 5.19 4.52
N VAL A 138 4.41 5.15 5.66
CA VAL A 138 3.83 3.93 6.21
C VAL A 138 2.34 4.10 6.33
N SER A 139 1.60 3.15 5.76
CA SER A 139 0.15 3.16 5.71
C SER A 139 -0.44 1.92 6.35
N ILE A 140 -1.75 1.95 6.47
CA ILE A 140 -2.56 0.83 6.94
C ILE A 140 -3.63 0.55 5.91
N SER A 141 -4.10 -0.69 5.89
CA SER A 141 -5.20 -1.11 5.03
C SER A 141 -6.12 -2.05 5.76
N GLU A 142 -7.34 -1.60 5.95
CA GLU A 142 -8.38 -2.35 6.62
C GLU A 142 -9.75 -1.74 6.28
N MET A 143 -10.80 -2.51 6.49
CA MET A 143 -12.18 -2.04 6.46
C MET A 143 -12.52 -1.30 7.75
N GLU A 144 -13.51 -0.40 7.71
CA GLU A 144 -14.02 0.29 8.92
C GLU A 144 -14.29 -0.70 10.06
N TYR A 145 -14.95 -1.82 9.74
CA TYR A 145 -15.31 -2.85 10.72
C TYR A 145 -14.11 -3.39 11.51
N GLY A 146 -12.95 -3.59 10.87
CA GLY A 146 -11.75 -4.10 11.54
C GLY A 146 -11.23 -3.14 12.61
N PHE A 147 -11.27 -1.84 12.33
CA PHE A 147 -10.88 -0.82 13.29
C PHE A 147 -11.97 -0.54 14.33
N ALA A 148 -13.23 -0.47 13.94
CA ALA A 148 -14.34 -0.18 14.87
C ALA A 148 -14.57 -1.31 15.88
N SER A 149 -14.23 -2.57 15.54
CA SER A 149 -14.41 -3.73 16.42
C SER A 149 -13.33 -3.88 17.50
N THR A 150 -12.26 -3.07 17.45
CA THR A 150 -11.14 -3.15 18.41
C THR A 150 -10.97 -1.82 19.17
N ASN A 151 -10.97 -1.88 20.51
CA ASN A 151 -10.80 -0.71 21.41
C ASN A 151 -9.40 -0.04 21.34
N GLY A 152 -8.56 -0.35 20.34
CA GLY A 152 -7.18 0.13 20.19
C GLY A 152 -6.85 0.69 18.81
N SER A 153 -7.85 0.91 17.96
CA SER A 153 -7.70 1.30 16.55
C SER A 153 -7.22 2.74 16.32
N GLN A 154 -7.64 3.69 17.17
CA GLN A 154 -7.34 5.11 16.96
C GLN A 154 -5.83 5.41 17.04
N ALA A 155 -5.11 4.78 17.98
CA ALA A 155 -3.68 4.99 18.13
C ALA A 155 -2.90 4.65 16.85
N ILE A 156 -3.40 3.69 16.05
CA ILE A 156 -2.80 3.29 14.77
C ILE A 156 -3.10 4.35 13.70
N LEU A 157 -4.35 4.82 13.64
CA LEU A 157 -4.77 5.89 12.72
C LEU A 157 -4.02 7.20 12.98
N ASP A 158 -3.69 7.48 14.24
CA ASP A 158 -2.95 8.67 14.64
C ASP A 158 -1.50 8.65 14.13
N VAL A 159 -0.87 7.47 14.09
CA VAL A 159 0.54 7.32 13.69
C VAL A 159 0.74 7.02 12.21
N ALA A 160 -0.18 6.34 11.53
CA ALA A 160 -0.05 6.02 10.11
C ALA A 160 0.02 7.30 9.26
N ASP A 161 0.82 7.31 8.19
CA ASP A 161 0.95 8.46 7.28
C ASP A 161 -0.25 8.57 6.33
N PHE A 162 -0.74 7.42 5.85
CA PHE A 162 -1.94 7.29 5.01
C PHE A 162 -2.87 6.19 5.51
N VAL A 163 -4.13 6.26 5.09
CA VAL A 163 -5.13 5.23 5.34
C VAL A 163 -5.70 4.72 4.02
N HIS A 164 -5.40 3.47 3.68
CA HIS A 164 -6.06 2.78 2.58
C HIS A 164 -7.34 2.13 3.08
N ALA A 165 -8.45 2.86 3.00
CA ALA A 165 -9.78 2.34 3.35
C ALA A 165 -10.20 1.26 2.36
N ASP A 166 -10.32 0.02 2.84
CA ASP A 166 -10.89 -1.06 2.04
C ASP A 166 -12.42 -1.02 2.18
N GLN A 167 -13.14 -1.02 1.05
CA GLN A 167 -14.60 -1.18 1.06
C GLN A 167 -15.06 -2.16 -0.01
N LEU A 168 -15.92 -3.10 0.39
CA LEU A 168 -16.42 -4.17 -0.46
C LEU A 168 -17.95 -4.23 -0.40
N PRO A 169 -18.67 -3.30 -1.05
CA PRO A 169 -20.12 -3.20 -0.91
C PRO A 169 -20.87 -4.46 -1.31
N PHE A 170 -20.30 -5.29 -2.18
CA PHE A 170 -20.87 -6.60 -2.53
C PHE A 170 -21.13 -7.51 -1.32
N PHE A 171 -20.35 -7.39 -0.25
CA PHE A 171 -20.49 -8.20 0.97
C PHE A 171 -21.29 -7.51 2.07
N ASP A 172 -21.69 -6.26 1.88
CA ASP A 172 -22.44 -5.52 2.88
C ASP A 172 -23.91 -5.95 2.85
N TRP A 173 -24.45 -6.26 4.03
CA TRP A 173 -25.81 -6.78 4.19
C TRP A 173 -26.90 -5.80 3.73
N ASP A 174 -26.61 -4.51 3.71
CA ASP A 174 -27.51 -3.43 3.29
C ASP A 174 -27.36 -3.06 1.81
N THR A 175 -26.36 -3.62 1.12
CA THR A 175 -26.07 -3.34 -0.28
C THR A 175 -26.72 -4.39 -1.19
N ILE A 176 -28.05 -4.38 -1.22
CA ILE A 176 -28.85 -5.36 -1.98
C ILE A 176 -28.76 -5.21 -3.51
N ASN A 177 -28.25 -4.08 -4.02
CA ASN A 177 -27.95 -3.85 -5.43
C ASN A 177 -26.95 -2.68 -5.60
N ALA A 178 -26.49 -2.45 -6.84
CA ALA A 178 -25.48 -1.46 -7.16
C ALA A 178 -25.82 -0.02 -6.71
N THR A 179 -27.10 0.35 -6.65
CA THR A 179 -27.54 1.68 -6.20
C THR A 179 -27.19 1.93 -4.72
N TYR A 180 -27.12 0.87 -3.92
CA TYR A 180 -26.79 0.94 -2.50
C TYR A 180 -25.28 0.85 -2.22
N ALA A 181 -24.47 0.59 -3.24
CA ALA A 181 -23.02 0.45 -3.07
C ALA A 181 -22.34 1.78 -2.73
N TRP A 182 -22.79 2.88 -3.35
CA TRP A 182 -22.18 4.19 -3.11
C TRP A 182 -22.39 4.71 -1.69
N PRO A 183 -23.60 4.63 -1.09
CA PRO A 183 -23.78 4.91 0.33
C PRO A 183 -22.80 4.15 1.24
N SER A 184 -22.59 2.86 0.98
CA SER A 184 -21.65 2.02 1.74
C SER A 184 -20.20 2.53 1.61
N VAL A 185 -19.73 2.82 0.39
CA VAL A 185 -18.41 3.45 0.13
C VAL A 185 -18.27 4.79 0.83
N LYS A 186 -19.28 5.65 0.74
CA LYS A 186 -19.26 6.98 1.34
C LYS A 186 -19.18 6.90 2.86
N ASN A 187 -19.95 6.03 3.49
CA ASN A 187 -19.97 5.90 4.95
C ASN A 187 -18.61 5.48 5.50
N ALA A 188 -18.00 4.43 4.93
CA ALA A 188 -16.66 3.98 5.35
C ALA A 188 -15.60 5.07 5.14
N THR A 189 -15.65 5.77 4.00
CA THR A 189 -14.73 6.87 3.70
C THR A 189 -14.88 8.03 4.69
N ASP A 190 -16.12 8.44 4.97
CA ASP A 190 -16.41 9.51 5.93
C ASP A 190 -15.99 9.13 7.34
N TRP A 191 -16.13 7.86 7.73
CA TRP A 191 -15.68 7.38 9.03
C TRP A 191 -14.17 7.56 9.20
N PHE A 192 -13.36 7.08 8.25
CA PHE A 192 -11.91 7.26 8.28
C PHE A 192 -11.51 8.73 8.23
N TYR A 193 -12.20 9.52 7.41
CA TYR A 193 -11.97 10.97 7.35
C TYR A 193 -12.22 11.64 8.71
N GLN A 194 -13.28 11.25 9.42
CA GLN A 194 -13.58 11.77 10.76
C GLN A 194 -12.55 11.30 11.79
N GLN A 195 -12.20 10.01 11.82
CA GLN A 195 -11.24 9.48 12.80
C GLN A 195 -9.83 10.06 12.64
N THR A 196 -9.45 10.42 11.40
CA THR A 196 -8.13 11.01 11.11
C THR A 196 -8.13 12.55 11.17
N GLY A 197 -9.28 13.17 11.48
CA GLY A 197 -9.47 14.62 11.44
C GLY A 197 -9.23 15.23 10.05
N GLY A 198 -9.42 14.45 8.99
CA GLY A 198 -9.21 14.83 7.59
C GLY A 198 -7.74 15.02 7.18
N LYS A 199 -6.80 14.51 7.98
CA LYS A 199 -5.35 14.74 7.79
C LYS A 199 -4.63 13.62 7.06
N LYS A 200 -5.26 12.44 6.94
CA LYS A 200 -4.68 11.25 6.33
C LYS A 200 -5.50 10.94 5.08
N LYS A 201 -4.91 11.21 3.92
CA LYS A 201 -5.49 10.91 2.60
C LYS A 201 -4.95 9.58 2.09
#